data_AF-A0A1G3YVC2-F1
#
_entry.id   AF-A0A1G3YVC2-F1
#
_cell.length_a   1.000
_cell.length_b   1.000
_cell.length_c   1.000
_cell.angle_alpha   90.00
_cell.angle_beta   90.00
_cell.angle_gamma   90.00
#
_symmetry.space_group_name_H-M   'P 1'
#
loop_
_entity.id
_entity.type
_entity.pdbx_description
1 polymer ?
#
loop_
_entity_poly.entity_id
_entity_poly.type
_entity_poly.pdbx_seq_one_letter_code
_entity_poly.pdbx_strand_id
1 'polypeptide(L)'
;MDAEFSVDPRDTRRFFEEKARKREWDLDRRYEAAVLDAGKIIGILERDFAPERIWQWGSLLDRTRFSEISDIDIAVEGIRDTATFLNSTGRPLN
;
A
#
# COMPACT_ATOMS: atom_id res chain seq x y z
N MET A 1 -34.65 -22.20 -29.09
CA MET A 1 -34.07 -22.91 -27.94
C MET A 1 -33.51 -21.83 -27.05
N ASP A 2 -34.35 -21.29 -26.19
CA ASP A 2 -33.97 -20.20 -25.30
C ASP A 2 -33.44 -20.84 -24.02
N ALA A 3 -32.13 -20.78 -23.82
CA ALA A 3 -31.53 -21.24 -22.58
C ALA A 3 -32.00 -20.30 -21.46
N GLU A 4 -32.91 -20.79 -20.63
CA GLU A 4 -33.35 -20.11 -19.42
C GLU A 4 -32.16 -20.06 -18.45
N PHE A 5 -31.44 -18.92 -18.43
CA PHE A 5 -30.39 -18.67 -17.47
C PHE A 5 -31.01 -18.45 -16.08
N SER A 6 -31.25 -19.53 -15.36
CA SER A 6 -31.60 -19.46 -13.95
C SER A 6 -30.32 -19.31 -13.11
N VAL A 7 -30.11 -18.14 -12.52
CA VAL A 7 -29.03 -17.90 -11.55
C VAL A 7 -29.51 -18.37 -10.17
N ASP A 8 -28.79 -19.32 -9.57
CA ASP A 8 -29.06 -19.75 -8.19
C ASP A 8 -28.47 -18.74 -7.18
N PRO A 9 -29.25 -18.25 -6.20
CA PRO A 9 -28.73 -17.41 -5.11
C PRO A 9 -27.53 -18.02 -4.36
N ARG A 10 -27.45 -19.35 -4.26
CA ARG A 10 -26.35 -20.08 -3.61
C ARG A 10 -25.05 -19.98 -4.41
N ASP A 11 -25.13 -20.10 -5.73
CA ASP A 11 -23.97 -19.94 -6.63
C ASP A 11 -23.47 -18.50 -6.62
N THR A 12 -24.41 -17.54 -6.58
CA THR A 12 -24.10 -16.11 -6.44
C THR A 12 -23.38 -15.83 -5.13
N ARG A 13 -23.88 -16.36 -4.01
CA ARG A 13 -23.25 -16.22 -2.70
C ARG A 13 -21.82 -16.78 -2.70
N ARG A 14 -21.64 -18.00 -3.19
CA ARG A 14 -20.32 -18.65 -3.28
C ARG A 14 -19.36 -17.83 -4.12
N PHE A 15 -19.81 -17.30 -5.25
CA PHE A 15 -18.99 -16.44 -6.10
C PHE A 15 -18.49 -15.19 -5.35
N PHE A 16 -19.36 -14.50 -4.60
CA PHE A 16 -18.96 -13.34 -3.81
C PHE A 16 -18.02 -13.69 -2.67
N GLU A 17 -18.22 -14.82 -1.99
CA GLU A 17 -17.30 -15.31 -0.95
C GLU A 17 -15.91 -15.62 -1.52
N GLU A 18 -15.84 -16.32 -2.66
CA GLU A 18 -14.57 -16.61 -3.33
C GLU A 18 -13.88 -15.33 -3.82
N LYS A 19 -14.65 -14.36 -4.34
CA LYS A 19 -14.13 -13.05 -4.76
C LYS A 19 -13.58 -12.26 -3.58
N ALA A 20 -14.30 -12.22 -2.46
CA ALA A 20 -13.87 -11.53 -1.24
C ALA A 20 -12.57 -12.13 -0.69
N ARG A 21 -12.48 -13.47 -0.63
CA ARG A 21 -11.27 -14.16 -0.17
C ARG A 21 -10.05 -13.87 -1.05
N LYS A 22 -10.23 -13.87 -2.39
CA LYS A 22 -9.15 -13.53 -3.32
C LYS A 22 -8.68 -12.09 -3.14
N ARG A 23 -9.64 -11.17 -2.95
CA ARG A 23 -9.36 -9.75 -2.70
C ARG A 23 -8.55 -9.57 -1.42
N GLU A 24 -8.97 -10.21 -0.33
CA GLU A 24 -8.29 -10.11 0.97
C GLU A 24 -6.86 -10.63 0.90
N TRP A 25 -6.65 -11.77 0.24
CA TRP A 25 -5.31 -12.32 0.00
C TRP A 25 -4.40 -11.39 -0.81
N ASP A 26 -4.91 -10.75 -1.86
CA ASP A 26 -4.12 -9.78 -2.65
C ASP A 26 -3.80 -8.53 -1.83
N LEU A 27 -4.74 -8.05 -1.02
CA LEU A 27 -4.53 -6.92 -0.12
C LEU A 27 -3.48 -7.22 0.96
N ASP A 28 -3.48 -8.44 1.54
CA ASP A 28 -2.46 -8.86 2.50
C ASP A 28 -1.06 -8.83 1.89
N ARG A 29 -0.93 -9.42 0.69
CA ARG A 29 0.33 -9.43 -0.03
C ARG A 29 0.82 -8.01 -0.36
N ARG A 30 -0.07 -7.12 -0.79
CA ARG A 30 0.27 -5.71 -1.08
C ARG A 30 0.64 -4.94 0.18
N TYR A 31 -0.06 -5.20 1.29
CA TYR A 31 0.25 -4.59 2.58
C TYR A 31 1.66 -4.96 3.03
N GLU A 32 2.02 -6.25 2.98
CA GLU A 32 3.37 -6.71 3.32
C GLU A 32 4.43 -6.05 2.44
N ALA A 33 4.19 -5.97 1.14
CA ALA A 33 5.10 -5.29 0.21
C ALA A 33 5.24 -3.79 0.54
N ALA A 34 4.12 -3.11 0.82
CA ALA A 34 4.12 -1.70 1.18
C ALA A 34 4.85 -1.42 2.50
N VAL A 35 4.74 -2.31 3.49
CA VAL A 35 5.51 -2.21 4.75
C VAL A 35 7.02 -2.31 4.48
N LEU A 36 7.43 -3.25 3.63
CA LEU A 36 8.84 -3.39 3.26
C LEU A 36 9.35 -2.18 2.48
N ASP A 37 8.57 -1.67 1.54
CA ASP A 37 8.95 -0.51 0.74
C ASP A 37 8.99 0.78 1.58
N ALA A 38 8.06 0.96 2.53
CA ALA A 38 8.13 2.04 3.51
C ALA A 38 9.44 1.98 4.31
N GLY A 39 9.85 0.79 4.75
CA GLY A 39 11.14 0.59 5.43
C GLY A 39 12.34 0.99 4.56
N LYS A 40 12.34 0.62 3.27
CA LYS A 40 13.40 1.04 2.33
C LYS A 40 13.44 2.54 2.13
N ILE A 41 12.28 3.18 1.95
CA ILE A 41 12.15 4.63 1.80
C ILE A 41 12.74 5.31 3.04
N ILE A 42 12.35 4.89 4.24
CA ILE A 42 12.89 5.43 5.51
C ILE A 42 14.41 5.26 5.56
N GLY A 43 14.95 4.09 5.22
CA GLY A 43 16.40 3.86 5.19
C GLY A 43 17.15 4.77 4.20
N ILE A 44 16.56 5.05 3.03
CA ILE A 44 17.11 6.03 2.07
C ILE A 44 17.09 7.44 2.67
N LEU A 45 15.97 7.82 3.30
CA LEU A 45 15.81 9.12 3.94
C LEU A 45 16.86 9.37 5.03
N GLU A 46 17.05 8.39 5.91
CA GLU A 46 18.06 8.43 6.98
C GLU A 46 19.49 8.53 6.43
N ARG A 47 19.82 7.70 5.44
CA ARG A 47 21.17 7.62 4.87
C ARG A 47 21.56 8.85 4.06
N ASP A 48 20.67 9.31 3.18
CA ASP A 48 21.02 10.30 2.15
C ASP A 48 20.71 11.74 2.58
N PHE A 49 19.79 11.94 3.53
CA PHE A 49 19.30 13.27 3.88
C PHE A 49 19.41 13.61 5.38
N ALA A 50 19.66 12.62 6.24
CA ALA A 50 19.84 12.79 7.69
C ALA A 50 18.79 13.74 8.33
N PRO A 51 17.49 13.44 8.19
CA PRO A 51 16.44 14.27 8.77
C PRO A 51 16.54 14.29 10.31
N GLU A 52 16.05 15.35 10.92
CA GLU A 52 15.97 15.43 12.39
C GLU A 52 14.89 14.49 12.94
N ARG A 53 13.78 14.32 12.21
CA ARG A 53 12.68 13.42 12.56
C ARG A 53 12.00 12.84 11.32
N ILE A 54 11.44 11.66 11.49
CA ILE A 54 10.60 10.97 10.52
C ILE A 54 9.31 10.55 11.22
N TRP A 55 8.17 10.75 10.56
CA TRP A 55 6.87 10.23 11.01
C TRP A 55 6.23 9.41 9.91
N GLN A 56 5.59 8.33 10.32
CA GLN A 56 4.74 7.50 9.47
C GLN A 56 3.32 7.54 10.02
N TRP A 57 2.33 7.67 9.14
CA TRP A 57 0.93 7.57 9.50
C TRP A 57 0.11 6.89 8.40
N GLY A 58 -1.21 6.98 8.51
CA GLY A 58 -2.12 6.49 7.48
C GLY A 58 -2.40 5.00 7.58
N SER A 59 -2.84 4.44 6.46
CA SER A 59 -3.41 3.09 6.41
C SER A 59 -2.40 1.96 6.66
N LEU A 60 -1.10 2.26 6.55
CA LEU A 60 -0.06 1.26 6.74
C LEU A 60 0.20 0.92 8.23
N LEU A 61 -0.30 1.74 9.17
CA LEU A 61 -0.20 1.47 10.60
C LEU A 61 -1.22 0.45 11.12
N ASP A 62 -2.30 0.23 10.37
CA ASP A 62 -3.40 -0.64 10.75
C ASP A 62 -3.92 -1.36 9.51
N ARG A 63 -3.60 -2.66 9.42
CA ARG A 63 -3.98 -3.52 8.28
C ARG A 63 -5.47 -3.42 7.94
N THR A 64 -6.35 -3.21 8.91
CA THR A 64 -7.80 -3.13 8.66
C THR A 64 -8.21 -1.89 7.86
N ARG A 65 -7.35 -0.87 7.80
CA ARG A 65 -7.53 0.36 7.03
C ARG A 65 -6.88 0.29 5.64
N PHE A 66 -6.10 -0.75 5.37
CA PHE A 66 -5.41 -0.91 4.09
C PHE A 66 -6.36 -1.42 3.00
N SER A 67 -6.33 -0.78 1.84
CA SER A 67 -7.20 -1.04 0.70
C SER A 67 -6.45 -0.90 -0.63
N GLU A 68 -7.14 -1.10 -1.74
CA GLU A 68 -6.54 -1.02 -3.08
C GLU A 68 -6.03 0.36 -3.46
N ILE A 69 -6.53 1.40 -2.79
CA ILE A 69 -6.19 2.80 -3.02
C ILE A 69 -5.29 3.37 -1.91
N SER A 70 -4.74 2.49 -1.06
CA SER A 70 -3.85 2.90 0.03
C SER A 70 -2.50 3.36 -0.50
N ASP A 71 -2.04 4.50 0.02
CA ASP A 71 -0.70 5.05 -0.20
C ASP A 71 0.21 4.84 1.03
N ILE A 72 1.50 5.13 0.86
CA ILE A 72 2.51 5.16 1.94
C ILE A 72 2.72 6.61 2.36
N ASP A 73 2.29 6.95 3.59
CA ASP A 73 2.41 8.29 4.14
C ASP A 73 3.62 8.43 5.07
N ILE A 74 4.57 9.30 4.69
CA ILE A 74 5.77 9.62 5.47
C ILE A 74 6.01 11.13 5.45
N ALA A 75 6.32 11.72 6.61
CA ALA A 75 6.87 13.08 6.74
C ALA A 75 8.28 13.02 7.29
N VAL A 76 9.03 14.05 6.94
CA VAL A 76 10.40 14.30 7.37
C VAL A 76 10.53 15.74 7.83
N GLU A 77 11.29 15.97 8.88
CA GLU A 77 11.66 17.29 9.40
C GLU A 77 13.19 17.46 9.37
N GLY A 78 13.64 18.70 9.20
CA GLY A 78 15.06 19.03 9.35
C GLY A 78 15.95 18.69 8.15
N ILE A 79 15.37 18.43 6.97
CA ILE A 79 16.16 18.26 5.74
C ILE A 79 16.80 19.59 5.35
N ARG A 80 18.14 19.64 5.37
CA ARG A 80 18.93 20.85 5.12
C ARG A 80 19.06 21.22 3.65
N ASP A 81 19.03 20.24 2.76
CA ASP A 81 19.08 20.44 1.31
C ASP A 81 17.78 19.99 0.65
N THR A 82 16.77 20.86 0.73
CA THR A 82 15.43 20.61 0.20
C THR A 82 15.42 20.43 -1.33
N ALA A 83 16.33 21.10 -2.06
CA ALA A 83 16.37 20.99 -3.52
C ALA A 83 16.87 19.61 -3.96
N THR A 84 17.95 19.11 -3.34
CA THR A 84 18.43 17.75 -3.58
C THR A 84 17.40 16.70 -3.16
N PHE A 85 16.70 16.94 -2.05
CA PHE A 85 15.61 16.07 -1.60
C PHE A 85 14.46 16.01 -2.61
N LEU A 86 13.92 17.15 -3.05
CA LEU A 86 12.82 17.18 -4.02
C LEU A 86 13.23 16.57 -5.37
N ASN A 87 14.47 16.81 -5.82
CA ASN A 87 15.01 16.21 -7.04
C ASN A 87 15.25 14.69 -6.93
N SER A 88 15.28 14.14 -5.71
CA SER A 88 15.39 12.70 -5.49
C SER A 88 14.06 11.96 -5.66
N THR A 89 12.93 12.68 -5.69
CA THR A 89 11.62 12.09 -5.91
C THR A 89 11.54 11.45 -7.31
N GLY A 90 10.93 10.26 -7.41
CA GLY A 90 10.85 9.48 -8.65
C GLY A 90 12.04 8.55 -8.93
N ARG A 91 13.05 8.49 -8.05
CA ARG A 91 14.11 7.47 -8.13
C ARG A 91 13.58 6.10 -7.71
N PRO A 92 14.02 5.00 -8.36
CA PRO A 92 13.61 3.66 -7.98
C PRO A 92 14.17 3.24 -6.62
N LEU A 93 13.43 2.40 -5.91
CA LEU A 93 13.84 1.78 -4.65
C LEU A 93 14.79 0.60 -4.95
N ASN A 94 16.08 0.90 -5.08
CA ASN A 94 17.14 -0.08 -5.33
C ASN A 94 17.75 -0.59 -4.01
#